data_AF-X1ME70-F1
#
_entry.id   AF-X1ME70-F1
#
_cell.length_a   1.000
_cell.length_b   1.000
_cell.length_c   1.000
_cell.angle_alpha   90.00
_cell.angle_beta   90.00
_cell.angle_gamma   90.00
#
_symmetry.space_group_name_H-M   'P 1'
#
loop_
_entity.id
_entity.type
_entity.pdbx_description
1 polymer ?
#
loop_
_entity_poly.entity_id
_entity_poly.type
_entity_poly.pdbx_seq_one_letter_code
_entity_poly.pdbx_strand_id
1 'polypeptide(L)' 'DNGELSLGDTIHFVGHTTDFEQKINSMQIEHQAVDSAKTGDGVGIKVKDRARHGDKVYKVTA' A
#
# COMPACT_ATOMS: atom_id res chain seq x y z
N ASP A 1 7.90 5.49 -14.83
CA ASP A 1 8.41 5.39 -13.44
C ASP A 1 7.28 5.09 -12.44
N ASN A 2 6.46 4.07 -12.72
CA ASN A 2 5.19 3.80 -12.00
C ASN A 2 5.28 2.59 -11.05
N GLY A 3 6.49 2.18 -10.68
CA GLY A 3 6.74 0.93 -9.95
C GLY A 3 7.14 1.11 -8.48
N GLU A 4 7.29 2.35 -8.02
CA GLU A 4 7.79 2.64 -6.69
C GLU A 4 6.69 3.19 -5.78
N LEU A 5 6.68 2.66 -4.56
CA LEU A 5 5.77 3.04 -3.50
C LEU A 5 6.58 3.57 -2.33
N SER A 6 6.26 4.78 -1.86
CA SER A 6 7.00 5.43 -0.78
C SER A 6 6.09 5.84 0.36
N LEU A 7 6.69 6.06 1.53
CA LEU A 7 5.98 6.69 2.64
C LEU A 7 5.43 8.05 2.19
N GLY A 8 4.19 8.29 2.56
CA GLY A 8 3.45 9.49 2.20
C GLY A 8 2.65 9.40 0.91
N ASP A 9 2.83 8.36 0.10
CA ASP A 9 1.93 8.08 -1.03
C ASP A 9 0.51 7.79 -0.54
N THR A 10 -0.48 8.17 -1.34
CA THR A 10 -1.88 7.79 -1.11
C THR A 10 -2.21 6.56 -1.95
N ILE A 11 -2.82 5.55 -1.32
CA ILE A 11 -3.24 4.31 -1.96
C ILE A 11 -4.73 4.06 -1.72
N HIS A 12 -5.38 3.52 -2.73
CA HIS A 12 -6.80 3.16 -2.73
C HIS A 12 -6.95 1.65 -2.69
N PHE A 13 -7.64 1.15 -1.67
CA PHE A 13 -7.99 -0.26 -1.52
C PHE A 13 -9.37 -0.50 -2.10
N VAL A 14 -9.45 -1.41 -3.07
CA VAL A 14 -10.67 -1.73 -3.81
C VAL A 14 -10.89 -3.24 -3.84
N GLY A 15 -12.03 -3.67 -3.32
CA GLY A 15 -12.47 -5.06 -3.31
C GLY A 15 -13.99 -5.15 -3.39
N HIS A 16 -14.54 -6.34 -3.16
CA HIS A 16 -15.99 -6.54 -3.19
C HIS A 16 -16.74 -5.78 -2.09
N THR A 17 -16.10 -5.61 -0.93
CA THR A 17 -16.67 -4.94 0.25
C THR A 17 -15.72 -3.89 0.84
N THR A 18 -14.63 -3.62 0.14
CA THR A 18 -13.55 -2.75 0.61
C THR A 18 -13.44 -1.62 -0.38
N ASP A 19 -13.62 -0.39 0.09
CA ASP A 19 -13.45 0.82 -0.71
C ASP A 19 -12.98 1.94 0.22
N PHE A 20 -11.67 2.16 0.30
CA PHE A 20 -11.12 3.27 1.06
C PHE A 20 -9.72 3.69 0.61
N GLU A 21 -9.45 4.99 0.70
CA GLU A 21 -8.13 5.54 0.48
C GLU A 21 -7.38 5.78 1.80
N GLN A 22 -6.07 5.62 1.78
CA GLN A 22 -5.22 6.02 2.90
C GLN A 22 -3.82 6.44 2.45
N LYS A 23 -3.21 7.29 3.26
CA LYS A 23 -1.79 7.63 3.16
C LYS A 23 -0.94 6.55 3.82
N ILE A 24 0.19 6.20 3.20
CA ILE A 24 1.13 5.24 3.76
C ILE A 24 1.96 5.92 4.83
N ASN A 25 1.72 5.56 6.09
CA ASN A 25 2.48 6.06 7.24
C ASN A 25 3.50 5.06 7.77
N SER A 26 3.41 3.78 7.37
CA SER A 26 4.29 2.71 7.82
C SER A 26 4.32 1.60 6.79
N MET A 27 5.53 1.19 6.43
CA MET A 27 5.82 0.16 5.43
C MET A 27 6.96 -0.74 5.91
N GLN A 28 6.90 -2.03 5.59
CA GLN A 28 7.90 -3.02 5.97
C GLN A 28 8.19 -4.01 4.83
N ILE A 29 9.43 -4.48 4.74
CA ILE A 29 9.86 -5.61 3.89
C ILE A 29 10.64 -6.57 4.81
N GLU A 30 10.29 -7.86 4.82
CA GLU A 30 10.97 -8.88 5.64
C GLU A 30 11.18 -8.45 7.12
N HIS A 31 10.13 -7.89 7.74
CA HIS A 31 10.12 -7.34 9.10
C HIS A 31 10.99 -6.10 9.36
N GLN A 32 11.60 -5.52 8.33
CA GLN A 32 12.36 -4.27 8.43
C GLN A 32 11.51 -3.09 7.97
N ALA A 33 11.53 -1.99 8.72
CA ALA A 33 10.89 -0.74 8.30
C ALA A 33 11.64 -0.15 7.10
N VAL A 34 10.89 0.28 6.09
CA VAL A 34 11.44 0.87 4.86
C VAL A 34 10.67 2.13 4.47
N ASP A 35 11.37 3.07 3.83
CA ASP A 35 10.78 4.32 3.37
C ASP A 35 10.21 4.21 1.95
N SER A 36 10.71 3.25 1.17
CA SER A 36 10.32 3.01 -0.21
C SER A 36 10.40 1.52 -0.56
N ALA A 37 9.55 1.07 -1.47
CA ALA A 37 9.55 -0.25 -2.06
C ALA A 37 9.46 -0.18 -3.58
N LYS A 38 10.12 -1.12 -4.26
CA LYS A 38 10.11 -1.24 -5.72
C LYS A 38 9.20 -2.39 -6.16
N THR A 39 8.85 -2.39 -7.44
CA THR A 39 8.12 -3.49 -8.07
C THR A 39 8.83 -4.83 -7.82
N GLY A 40 8.06 -5.80 -7.31
CA GLY A 40 8.53 -7.15 -7.03
C GLY A 40 8.84 -7.42 -5.57
N ASP A 41 8.95 -6.39 -4.73
CA ASP A 41 9.17 -6.57 -3.29
C ASP A 41 7.88 -7.02 -2.57
N GLY A 42 8.02 -7.90 -1.59
CA GLY A 42 6.94 -8.30 -0.68
C GLY A 42 6.80 -7.27 0.44
N VAL A 43 5.80 -6.39 0.32
CA VAL A 43 5.63 -5.26 1.23
C VAL A 43 4.45 -5.45 2.18
N GLY A 44 4.69 -5.25 3.48
CA GLY A 44 3.66 -5.08 4.49
C GLY A 44 3.35 -3.60 4.71
N ILE A 45 2.06 -3.22 4.66
CA ILE A 45 1.60 -1.85 4.92
C ILE A 45 0.62 -1.87 6.08
N LYS A 46 0.77 -0.93 7.01
CA LYS A 46 -0.21 -0.74 8.08
C LYS A 46 -1.48 -0.12 7.50
N VAL A 47 -2.60 -0.84 7.61
CA VAL A 47 -3.92 -0.37 7.15
C VAL A 47 -4.73 0.21 8.29
N LYS A 48 -5.49 1.28 8.00
CA LYS A 48 -6.40 1.92 8.96
C LYS A 48 -7.71 1.16 9.17
N ASP A 49 -8.10 0.35 8.20
CA ASP A 49 -9.34 -0.42 8.20
C ASP A 49 -9.10 -1.85 7.65
N ARG A 50 -10.10 -2.71 7.77
CA ARG A 50 -10.06 -4.11 7.37
C ARG A 50 -9.84 -4.23 5.85
N ALA A 51 -8.69 -4.81 5.50
CA ALA A 51 -8.43 -5.33 4.15
C ALA A 51 -8.71 -6.83 4.08
N ARG A 52 -8.98 -7.35 2.88
CA ARG A 52 -9.22 -8.76 2.61
C ARG A 52 -8.24 -9.28 1.57
N HIS A 53 -7.98 -10.58 1.61
CA HIS A 53 -7.20 -11.23 0.56
C HIS A 53 -7.91 -11.06 -0.79
N GLY A 54 -7.15 -10.67 -1.81
CA GLY A 54 -7.65 -10.40 -3.16
C GLY A 54 -8.10 -8.96 -3.39
N ASP A 55 -8.13 -8.10 -2.36
CA ASP A 55 -8.34 -6.67 -2.55
C ASP A 55 -7.21 -6.09 -3.41
N LYS A 56 -7.58 -5.30 -4.41
CA LYS A 56 -6.64 -4.60 -5.28
C LYS A 56 -6.26 -3.28 -4.64
N VAL A 57 -5.01 -2.89 -4.83
CA VAL A 57 -4.46 -1.64 -4.29
C VAL A 57 -3.91 -0.82 -5.44
N TYR A 58 -4.31 0.45 -5.50
CA TYR A 58 -3.88 1.39 -6.52
C TYR A 58 -3.19 2.58 -5.88
N LYS A 59 -2.07 3.03 -6.46
CA LYS A 59 -1.47 4.32 -6.07
C LYS A 59 -2.31 5.43 -6.69
N VAL A 60 -2.79 6.34 -5.85
CA VAL A 60 -3.51 7.53 -6.29
C VAL A 60 -2.48 8.55 -6.76
N THR A 61 -2.35 8.70 -8.07
CA THR A 61 -1.52 9.73 -8.70
C THR A 61 -2.42 10.90 -9.08
N ALA A 62 -2.05 12.11 -8.66
CA ALA A 62 -2.68 13.33 -9.17
C ALA A 62 -2.35 13.56 -10.66
#